data_AF-A0A066TZR9-F1
#
_entry.id   AF-A0A066TZR9-F1
#
_cell.length_a   1.000
_cell.length_b   1.000
_cell.length_c   1.000
_cell.angle_alpha   90.00
_cell.angle_beta   90.00
_cell.angle_gamma   90.00
#
_symmetry.space_group_name_H-M   'P 1'
#
loop_
_entity.id
_entity.type
_entity.pdbx_description
1 polymer ?
#
loop_
_entity_poly.entity_id
_entity_poly.type
_entity_poly.pdbx_seq_one_letter_code
_entity_poly.pdbx_strand_id
1 'polypeptide(L)'
;MGKRFEPAVAASGRWVDEDGVRAPGGSVHAWRPGTNQTLCGIPLHKAGLERFPHVLWIDARWLADTTAERIVLCHRCSAAAGDRPGRRRWTRDRPRP
;
A
#
# COMPACT_ATOMS: atom_id res chain seq x y z
N MET A 1 -20.90 -9.24 -3.45
CA MET A 1 -19.67 -9.03 -2.66
C MET A 1 -18.47 -9.00 -3.59
N GLY A 2 -17.85 -7.83 -3.84
CA GLY A 2 -16.58 -7.80 -4.55
C GLY A 2 -15.50 -8.50 -3.72
N LYS A 3 -14.68 -9.36 -4.34
CA LYS A 3 -13.54 -10.00 -3.66
C LYS A 3 -12.74 -8.91 -2.94
N ARG A 4 -12.54 -9.07 -1.63
CA ARG A 4 -11.57 -8.27 -0.88
C ARG A 4 -10.23 -8.50 -1.57
N PHE A 5 -9.62 -7.40 -1.95
CA PHE A 5 -8.34 -7.41 -2.64
C PHE A 5 -7.30 -6.94 -1.62
N GLU A 6 -6.21 -7.69 -1.49
CA GLU A 6 -5.10 -7.34 -0.60
C GLU A 6 -4.13 -6.38 -1.31
N PRO A 7 -4.04 -5.11 -0.87
CA PRO A 7 -3.16 -4.12 -1.49
C PRO A 7 -1.72 -4.62 -1.58
N ALA A 8 -1.13 -4.49 -2.77
CA ALA A 8 0.30 -4.66 -2.98
C ALA A 8 1.01 -3.30 -2.86
N VAL A 9 2.32 -3.30 -3.05
CA VAL A 9 3.15 -2.10 -2.88
C VAL A 9 3.59 -1.52 -4.21
N ALA A 10 3.59 -0.19 -4.27
CA ALA A 10 4.37 0.58 -5.22
C ALA A 10 5.29 1.56 -4.48
N ALA A 11 6.56 1.65 -4.87
CA ALA A 11 7.57 2.39 -4.12
C ALA A 11 8.45 3.25 -5.03
N SER A 12 8.98 4.35 -4.50
CA SER A 12 9.90 5.24 -5.24
C SER A 12 11.33 4.72 -5.31
N GLY A 13 11.65 3.66 -4.58
CA GLY A 13 12.97 3.04 -4.57
C GLY A 13 12.90 1.56 -4.25
N ARG A 14 14.05 0.89 -4.34
CA ARG A 14 14.21 -0.53 -4.07
C ARG A 14 15.55 -0.82 -3.41
N TRP A 15 15.60 -1.92 -2.68
CA TRP A 15 16.83 -2.55 -2.21
C TRP A 15 16.73 -4.07 -2.45
N VAL A 16 17.82 -4.78 -2.19
CA VAL A 16 17.88 -6.25 -2.33
C VAL A 16 18.16 -6.81 -0.94
N ASP A 17 17.31 -7.71 -0.48
CA ASP A 17 17.46 -8.34 0.83
C ASP A 17 18.49 -9.48 0.85
N GLU A 18 18.67 -10.07 2.03
CA GLU A 18 19.63 -11.14 2.28
C GLU A 18 19.35 -12.40 1.45
N ASP A 19 18.09 -12.59 1.04
CA ASP A 19 17.64 -13.69 0.17
C ASP A 19 17.77 -13.34 -1.33
N GLY A 20 18.28 -12.14 -1.67
CA GLY A 20 18.42 -11.67 -3.04
C GLY A 20 17.09 -11.18 -3.66
N VAL A 21 16.05 -10.98 -2.84
CA VAL A 21 14.74 -10.53 -3.30
C VAL A 21 14.66 -9.01 -3.30
N ARG A 22 14.00 -8.46 -4.33
CA ARG A 22 13.77 -7.02 -4.43
C ARG A 22 12.71 -6.58 -3.44
N ALA A 23 13.09 -5.70 -2.52
CA ALA A 23 12.21 -5.11 -1.52
C ALA A 23 11.97 -3.61 -1.78
N PRO A 24 10.82 -3.06 -1.35
CA PRO A 24 10.49 -1.65 -1.54
C PRO A 24 11.32 -0.75 -0.62
N GLY A 25 11.64 0.45 -1.09
CA GLY A 25 12.31 1.49 -0.31
C GLY A 25 11.79 2.89 -0.66
N GLY A 26 12.19 3.88 0.13
CA GLY A 26 11.77 5.28 -0.05
C GLY A 26 10.29 5.49 0.28
N SER A 27 9.58 6.23 -0.58
CA SER A 27 8.15 6.52 -0.40
C SER A 27 7.31 5.35 -0.92
N VAL A 28 6.51 4.76 -0.04
CA VAL A 28 5.77 3.52 -0.27
C VAL A 28 4.26 3.76 -0.24
N HIS A 29 3.58 3.29 -1.29
CA HIS A 29 2.16 3.47 -1.51
C HIS A 29 1.44 2.14 -1.71
N ALA A 30 0.23 2.05 -1.16
CA ALA A 30 -0.65 0.93 -1.43
C ALA A 30 -1.14 1.03 -2.87
N TRP A 31 -1.15 -0.10 -3.56
CA TRP A 31 -1.51 -0.21 -4.96
C TRP A 31 -2.36 -1.46 -5.19
N ARG A 32 -3.26 -1.40 -6.18
CA ARG A 32 -4.03 -2.54 -6.63
C ARG A 32 -3.40 -3.17 -7.88
N PRO A 33 -2.81 -4.37 -7.82
CA PRO A 33 -2.39 -5.13 -9.00
C PRO A 33 -3.44 -5.11 -10.10
N GLY A 34 -2.98 -4.79 -11.30
CA GLY A 34 -3.83 -4.56 -12.47
C GLY A 34 -4.29 -3.11 -12.67
N THR A 35 -4.04 -2.18 -11.74
CA THR A 35 -4.30 -0.74 -11.96
C THR A 35 -3.00 0.03 -12.24
N ASN A 36 -3.12 1.23 -12.81
CA ASN A 36 -1.99 2.14 -13.04
C ASN A 36 -1.92 3.31 -12.04
N GLN A 37 -2.66 3.23 -10.93
CA GLN A 37 -2.66 4.23 -9.86
C GLN A 37 -2.64 3.61 -8.47
N THR A 38 -2.03 4.30 -7.51
CA THR A 38 -2.07 3.95 -6.08
C THR A 38 -3.46 4.18 -5.48
N LEU A 39 -3.72 3.59 -4.31
CA LEU A 39 -4.96 3.80 -3.57
C LEU A 39 -5.20 5.27 -3.20
N CYS A 40 -4.13 6.06 -3.04
CA CYS A 40 -4.24 7.50 -2.76
C CYS A 40 -4.35 8.38 -4.02
N GLY A 41 -4.49 7.77 -5.22
CA GLY A 41 -4.77 8.51 -6.45
C GLY A 41 -3.55 8.90 -7.30
N ILE A 42 -2.35 8.44 -6.95
CA ILE A 42 -1.13 8.82 -7.67
C ILE A 42 -0.90 7.86 -8.86
N PRO A 43 -0.72 8.37 -10.10
CA PRO A 43 -0.36 7.52 -11.24
C PRO A 43 1.07 6.98 -11.11
N LEU A 44 1.25 5.67 -11.28
CA LEU A 44 2.53 5.00 -11.02
C LEU A 44 3.67 5.56 -11.87
N HIS A 45 3.47 5.62 -13.19
CA HIS A 45 4.50 6.07 -14.14
C HIS A 45 4.88 7.53 -13.92
N LYS A 46 3.89 8.41 -13.70
CA LYS A 46 4.12 9.85 -13.51
C LYS A 46 4.90 10.14 -12.21
N ALA A 47 4.72 9.31 -11.20
CA ALA A 47 5.41 9.43 -9.91
C ALA A 47 6.70 8.59 -9.82
N GLY A 48 7.11 7.91 -10.90
CA GLY A 48 8.30 7.07 -10.90
C GLY A 48 8.24 5.91 -9.88
N LEU A 49 7.04 5.37 -9.63
CA LEU A 49 6.87 4.28 -8.67
C LEU A 49 7.06 2.92 -9.33
N GLU A 50 7.98 2.12 -8.79
CA GLU A 50 8.16 0.72 -9.13
C GLU A 50 7.11 -0.15 -8.43
N ARG A 51 6.71 -1.25 -9.08
CA ARG A 51 5.67 -2.17 -8.58
C ARG A 51 6.32 -3.36 -7.87
N PHE A 52 5.77 -3.72 -6.72
CA PHE A 52 6.18 -4.89 -5.92
C PHE A 52 4.94 -5.75 -5.67
N PRO A 53 4.49 -6.53 -6.69
CA PRO A 53 3.27 -7.32 -6.59
C PRO A 53 3.36 -8.46 -5.57
N HIS A 54 4.58 -8.89 -5.22
CA HIS A 54 4.87 -9.92 -4.22
C HIS A 54 4.95 -9.39 -2.78
N VAL A 55 4.97 -8.07 -2.59
CA VAL A 55 4.99 -7.45 -1.25
C VAL A 55 3.62 -6.87 -0.96
N LEU A 56 2.93 -7.46 0.01
CA LEU A 56 1.64 -6.94 0.43
C LEU A 56 1.84 -5.68 1.27
N TRP A 57 0.82 -4.83 1.30
CA TRP A 57 0.81 -3.62 2.12
C TRP A 57 0.96 -3.93 3.61
N ILE A 58 0.37 -5.05 4.06
CA ILE A 58 0.54 -5.53 5.44
C ILE A 58 2.02 -5.82 5.75
N ASP A 59 2.74 -6.44 4.81
CA ASP A 59 4.15 -6.80 4.99
C ASP A 59 5.04 -5.56 4.93
N ALA A 60 4.74 -4.60 4.05
CA ALA A 60 5.47 -3.33 4.01
C ALA A 60 5.34 -2.51 5.30
N ARG A 61 4.24 -2.67 6.06
CA ARG A 61 4.14 -2.10 7.41
C ARG A 61 5.12 -2.75 8.37
N TRP A 62 5.18 -4.08 8.38
CA TRP A 62 6.13 -4.80 9.21
C TRP A 62 7.58 -4.46 8.82
N LEU A 63 7.87 -4.40 7.51
CA LEU A 63 9.20 -4.00 7.01
C LEU A 63 9.57 -2.60 7.46
N ALA A 64 8.66 -1.62 7.41
CA ALA A 64 8.94 -0.24 7.83
C ALA A 64 9.40 -0.13 9.29
N ASP A 65 9.00 -1.07 10.16
CA ASP A 65 9.37 -1.10 11.57
C ASP A 65 10.61 -1.98 11.87
N THR A 66 11.00 -2.85 10.94
CA THR A 66 11.99 -3.92 11.21
C THR A 66 13.26 -3.83 10.37
N THR A 67 13.21 -3.19 9.21
CA THR A 67 14.38 -3.02 8.34
C THR A 67 15.18 -1.77 8.71
N ALA A 68 16.48 -1.80 8.44
CA ALA A 68 17.35 -0.62 8.50
C ALA A 68 17.10 0.34 7.32
N GLU A 69 16.46 -0.14 6.25
CA GLU A 69 16.18 0.64 5.05
C GLU A 69 15.08 1.67 5.28
N ARG A 70 15.24 2.86 4.68
CA ARG A 70 14.25 3.94 4.83
C ARG A 70 12.98 3.60 4.05
N ILE A 71 11.93 3.22 4.76
CA ILE A 71 10.57 3.03 4.22
C ILE A 71 9.63 4.07 4.84
N VAL A 72 9.02 4.92 4.00
CA VAL A 72 8.06 5.95 4.40
C VAL A 72 6.69 5.62 3.80
N LEU A 73 5.79 5.13 4.65
CA LEU A 73 4.44 4.75 4.22
C LEU A 73 3.54 5.97 4.01
N CYS A 74 2.80 6.00 2.90
CA CYS A 74 1.83 7.05 2.64
C CYS A 74 0.61 6.93 3.58
N HIS A 75 0.42 7.91 4.47
CA HIS A 75 -0.71 7.95 5.42
C HIS A 75 -2.10 7.79 4.76
N ARG A 76 -2.30 8.34 3.55
CA ARG A 76 -3.57 8.20 2.81
C ARG A 76 -3.80 6.76 2.36
N CYS A 77 -2.73 6.08 1.96
CA CYS A 77 -2.79 4.66 1.59
C CYS A 77 -3.05 3.80 2.81
N SER A 78 -2.43 4.09 3.96
CA SER A 78 -2.69 3.40 5.23
C SER A 78 -4.17 3.48 5.61
N ALA A 79 -4.76 4.68 5.53
CA ALA A 79 -6.20 4.87 5.76
C ALA A 79 -7.07 4.12 4.74
N ALA A 80 -6.72 4.14 3.45
CA ALA A 80 -7.48 3.48 2.38
C ALA A 80 -7.40 1.94 2.44
N ALA A 81 -6.25 1.38 2.83
CA ALA A 81 -6.02 -0.05 2.98
C ALA A 81 -6.75 -0.65 4.19
N GLY A 82 -7.37 0.17 5.03
CA GLY A 82 -8.18 -0.29 6.15
C GLY A 82 -7.35 -0.61 7.39
N ASP A 83 -6.40 0.26 7.75
CA ASP A 83 -5.48 0.19 8.89
C ASP A 83 -6.08 -0.13 10.28
N ARG A 84 -7.40 -0.28 10.40
CA ARG A 84 -8.06 -0.69 11.65
C ARG A 84 -8.85 -1.99 11.47
N PRO A 85 -8.32 -3.14 11.90
CA PRO A 85 -9.17 -4.29 12.19
C PRO A 85 -10.21 -3.87 13.24
N GLY A 86 -11.50 -3.95 12.90
CA GLY A 86 -12.60 -3.76 13.85
C GLY A 86 -13.30 -2.40 13.88
N ARG A 87 -12.95 -1.40 13.06
CA ARG A 87 -13.79 -0.20 12.95
C ARG A 87 -14.91 -0.42 11.95
N ARG A 88 -16.15 -0.37 12.44
CA ARG A 88 -17.35 -0.38 11.60
C ARG A 88 -17.21 0.74 10.57
N ARG A 89 -17.32 0.39 9.28
CA ARG A 89 -17.45 1.38 8.20
C ARG A 89 -18.64 2.26 8.57
N TRP A 90 -18.49 3.58 8.45
CA TRP A 90 -19.61 4.47 8.67
C TRP A 90 -20.72 4.12 7.67
N THR A 91 -21.84 3.63 8.20
CA THR A 91 -23.03 3.29 7.44
C THR A 91 -24.04 4.41 7.69
N ARG A 92 -24.48 5.08 6.62
CA ARG A 92 -25.67 5.95 6.71
C ARG A 92 -26.89 5.05 6.89
N ASP A 93 -27.39 4.94 8.10
CA ASP A 93 -28.74 4.46 8.35
C ASP A 93 -29.69 5.67 8.16
N ARG A 94 -30.54 5.61 7.13
CA ARG A 94 -31.51 6.64 6.71
C ARG A 94 -30.90 7.95 6.17
N PRO A 95 -30.58 8.03 4.86
CA PRO A 95 -30.47 9.34 4.21
C PRO A 95 -31.84 10.04 4.37
N ARG A 96 -31.87 11.25 4.94
CA ARG A 96 -33.11 12.04 4.99
C ARG A 96 -33.57 12.35 3.54
N PRO A 97 -34.89 12.41 3.28
CA PRO A 97 -35.46 12.80 1.99
C PRO A 97 -34.95 14.16 1.53
#